data_AF-A0A2G5CGQ8-F1
#
_entry.id   AF-A0A2G5CGQ8-F1
#
_cell.length_a   1.000
_cell.length_b   1.000
_cell.length_c   1.000
_cell.angle_alpha   90.00
_cell.angle_beta   90.00
_cell.angle_gamma   90.00
#
_symmetry.space_group_name_H-M   'P 1'
#
loop_
_entity.id
_entity.type
_entity.pdbx_description
1 polymer ?
#
loop_
_entity_poly.entity_id
_entity_poly.type
_entity_poly.pdbx_seq_one_letter_code
_entity_poly.pdbx_strand_id
1 'polypeptide(L)'
;MAETSLGPFLICYKPSFPFPFSSFFTPSSSSSSSSFSSTRVFITMSSSNVTNNKQQQVEQPSLLVFSGGTAFNGIVEELKKLTTRVAHVLPVSDDGGSTAEIVRVLGGPAVGDIRSRCLRLSDESTSEALAVRRLLGHRLPLDALEAKAEWYNIVEGEHSLWIGVSRPYRETIRAFLAYFQNQILRRSSESFCFSNGSIGNFFFAGARIFFQSLDAAIFLFSRVSDIPSESLVLPVISTNDRLTLGCELWDGTIIRGQNEISHPTGGSLQPINKVL
;
A
#
# COMPACT_ATOMS: atom_id res chain seq x y z
N MET A 1 -14.94 -36.49 -39.07
CA MET A 1 -14.70 -37.56 -38.09
C MET A 1 -14.18 -36.91 -36.82
N ALA A 2 -14.91 -37.08 -35.71
CA ALA A 2 -14.56 -36.90 -34.26
C ALA A 2 -13.78 -35.64 -33.83
N GLU A 3 -14.31 -34.71 -33.00
CA GLU A 3 -14.46 -34.75 -31.51
C GLU A 3 -13.20 -35.26 -30.78
N THR A 4 -12.55 -34.57 -29.81
CA THR A 4 -12.99 -34.03 -28.49
C THR A 4 -11.88 -33.10 -27.92
N SER A 5 -12.16 -31.91 -27.36
CA SER A 5 -12.32 -31.55 -25.92
C SER A 5 -11.19 -31.94 -24.94
N LEU A 6 -10.52 -30.95 -24.32
CA LEU A 6 -10.45 -30.69 -22.86
C LEU A 6 -9.37 -29.64 -22.52
N GLY A 7 -9.80 -28.49 -21.97
CA GLY A 7 -8.93 -27.46 -21.40
C GLY A 7 -8.48 -27.77 -19.97
N PRO A 8 -7.44 -27.09 -19.45
CA PRO A 8 -6.93 -27.36 -18.12
C PRO A 8 -7.83 -26.75 -17.03
N PHE A 9 -8.15 -27.57 -16.04
CA PHE A 9 -8.84 -27.23 -14.81
C PHE A 9 -7.98 -26.31 -13.94
N LEU A 10 -8.49 -25.11 -13.63
CA LEU A 10 -7.98 -24.27 -12.54
C LEU A 10 -8.66 -24.70 -11.24
N ILE A 11 -7.91 -25.41 -10.39
CA ILE A 11 -8.31 -25.76 -9.03
C ILE A 11 -8.22 -24.49 -8.18
N CYS A 12 -9.39 -24.00 -7.75
CA CYS A 12 -9.52 -22.89 -6.82
C CYS A 12 -9.21 -23.39 -5.39
N TYR A 13 -8.00 -23.14 -4.90
CA TYR A 13 -7.65 -23.34 -3.49
C TYR A 13 -8.23 -22.20 -2.65
N LYS A 14 -9.25 -22.50 -1.84
CA LYS A 14 -9.66 -21.66 -0.70
C LYS A 14 -8.81 -22.04 0.52
N PRO A 15 -8.01 -21.14 1.12
CA PRO A 15 -7.41 -21.41 2.42
C PRO A 15 -8.45 -21.16 3.51
N SER A 16 -8.97 -22.24 4.11
CA SER A 16 -9.72 -22.21 5.36
C SER A 16 -8.74 -22.23 6.54
N PHE A 17 -8.60 -21.10 7.23
CA PHE A 17 -7.90 -21.01 8.52
C PHE A 17 -8.84 -21.42 9.66
N PRO A 18 -8.48 -22.41 10.50
CA PRO A 18 -9.20 -22.69 11.74
C PRO A 18 -8.43 -22.08 12.92
N PHE A 19 -8.95 -21.01 13.51
CA PHE A 19 -8.61 -20.62 14.87
C PHE A 19 -9.89 -20.47 15.68
N PRO A 20 -10.14 -21.34 16.68
CA PRO A 20 -11.09 -21.03 17.74
C PRO A 20 -10.34 -20.31 18.86
N PHE A 21 -10.60 -19.01 19.02
CA PHE A 21 -10.35 -18.31 20.28
C PHE A 21 -11.56 -18.56 21.19
N SER A 22 -11.36 -19.37 22.22
CA SER A 22 -12.20 -19.32 23.42
C SER A 22 -11.29 -19.23 24.64
N SER A 23 -11.20 -18.00 25.15
CA SER A 23 -10.70 -17.64 26.47
C SER A 23 -11.48 -18.42 27.53
N PHE A 24 -10.81 -19.00 28.54
CA PHE A 24 -11.18 -18.95 29.96
C PHE A 24 -10.10 -19.68 30.79
N PHE A 25 -9.30 -18.90 31.52
CA PHE A 25 -8.52 -19.35 32.69
C PHE A 25 -9.47 -19.29 33.91
N THR A 26 -9.69 -20.36 34.66
CA THR A 26 -9.04 -20.72 35.96
C THR A 26 -9.96 -21.76 36.66
N PRO A 27 -9.61 -22.31 37.83
CA PRO A 27 -8.56 -23.27 38.14
C PRO A 27 -9.13 -24.64 38.56
N SER A 28 -8.25 -25.63 38.64
CA SER A 28 -8.50 -26.99 39.09
C SER A 28 -8.90 -27.09 40.57
N SER A 29 -10.02 -27.76 40.84
CA SER A 29 -10.28 -28.46 42.10
C SER A 29 -11.08 -29.74 41.86
N SER A 30 -10.88 -30.68 42.77
CA SER A 30 -11.04 -32.12 42.66
C SER A 30 -12.47 -32.66 42.76
N SER A 31 -12.63 -33.87 42.22
CA SER A 31 -13.49 -34.98 42.67
C SER A 31 -15.00 -34.75 42.75
N SER A 32 -15.76 -35.45 41.91
CA SER A 32 -16.56 -36.63 42.31
C SER A 32 -17.58 -37.02 41.23
N SER A 33 -17.76 -38.32 41.12
CA SER A 33 -18.72 -39.05 40.29
C SER A 33 -20.19 -38.80 40.67
N SER A 34 -21.09 -38.68 39.69
CA SER A 34 -22.38 -39.42 39.70
C SER A 34 -23.24 -39.22 38.44
N SER A 35 -23.73 -40.36 37.96
CA SER A 35 -24.99 -40.69 37.28
C SER A 35 -25.70 -39.76 36.29
N PHE A 36 -25.92 -40.36 35.11
CA PHE A 36 -27.09 -40.29 34.23
C PHE A 36 -28.35 -39.57 34.75
N SER A 37 -28.85 -38.64 33.95
CA SER A 37 -30.29 -38.44 33.77
C SER A 37 -30.60 -37.90 32.37
N SER A 38 -31.31 -38.69 31.57
CA SER A 38 -31.85 -38.28 30.28
C SER A 38 -32.96 -37.26 30.49
N THR A 39 -32.75 -36.03 30.04
CA THR A 39 -33.84 -35.05 29.89
C THR A 39 -34.11 -34.85 28.41
N ARG A 40 -35.27 -35.36 27.96
CA ARG A 40 -35.85 -35.05 26.64
C ARG A 40 -36.21 -33.57 26.62
N VAL A 41 -35.54 -32.80 25.77
CA VAL A 41 -36.00 -31.44 25.42
C VAL A 41 -36.79 -31.55 24.12
N PHE A 42 -38.07 -31.19 24.21
CA PHE A 42 -39.00 -31.15 23.08
C PHE A 42 -38.58 -30.07 22.08
N ILE A 43 -38.53 -30.45 20.80
CA ILE A 43 -38.38 -29.54 19.67
C ILE A 43 -39.75 -28.90 19.41
N THR A 44 -39.87 -27.59 19.62
CA THR A 44 -41.00 -26.80 19.13
C THR A 44 -40.57 -26.08 17.86
N MET A 45 -41.05 -26.56 16.71
CA MET A 45 -40.87 -25.90 15.41
C MET A 45 -41.83 -24.71 15.33
N SER A 46 -41.29 -23.50 15.49
CA SER A 46 -42.01 -22.26 15.22
C SER A 46 -41.78 -21.88 13.75
N SER A 47 -42.80 -22.09 12.92
CA SER A 47 -42.82 -21.61 11.54
C SER A 47 -42.88 -20.08 11.49
N SER A 48 -41.71 -19.44 11.38
CA SER A 48 -41.61 -18.03 11.02
C SER A 48 -41.61 -17.90 9.49
N ASN A 49 -42.70 -17.36 8.96
CA ASN A 49 -42.80 -16.93 7.57
C ASN A 49 -41.73 -15.88 7.27
N VAL A 50 -40.64 -16.30 6.62
CA VAL A 50 -39.64 -15.39 6.04
C VAL A 50 -40.22 -14.85 4.74
N THR A 51 -40.78 -13.63 4.82
CA THR A 51 -41.08 -12.83 3.64
C THR A 51 -39.77 -12.53 2.92
N ASN A 52 -39.61 -13.16 1.76
CA ASN A 52 -38.42 -13.12 0.93
C ASN A 52 -38.37 -11.78 0.18
N ASN A 53 -38.06 -10.69 0.88
CA ASN A 53 -37.73 -9.41 0.27
C ASN A 53 -36.34 -9.50 -0.35
N LYS A 54 -36.24 -10.09 -1.54
CA LYS A 54 -35.09 -9.91 -2.44
C LYS A 54 -35.10 -8.46 -2.94
N GLN A 55 -34.67 -7.53 -2.09
CA GLN A 55 -34.10 -6.29 -2.60
C GLN A 55 -32.91 -6.71 -3.49
N GLN A 56 -33.04 -6.49 -4.80
CA GLN A 56 -31.91 -6.58 -5.72
C GLN A 56 -30.87 -5.57 -5.25
N GLN A 57 -29.95 -5.97 -4.37
CA GLN A 57 -28.70 -5.26 -4.19
C GLN A 57 -28.02 -5.29 -5.55
N VAL A 58 -27.95 -4.13 -6.21
CA VAL A 58 -27.10 -3.96 -7.38
C VAL A 58 -25.68 -4.25 -6.88
N GLU A 59 -25.12 -5.39 -7.27
CA GLU A 59 -23.76 -5.75 -6.89
C GLU A 59 -22.82 -4.66 -7.39
N GLN A 60 -22.01 -4.11 -6.50
CA GLN A 60 -21.01 -3.12 -6.91
C GLN A 60 -20.04 -3.76 -7.92
N PRO A 61 -19.72 -3.06 -9.03
CA PRO A 61 -18.81 -3.60 -10.03
C PRO A 61 -17.41 -3.83 -9.46
N SER A 62 -16.67 -4.81 -9.97
CA SER A 62 -15.25 -4.99 -9.67
C SER A 62 -14.41 -4.45 -10.83
N LEU A 63 -13.42 -3.63 -10.52
CA LEU A 63 -12.61 -2.94 -11.53
C LEU A 63 -11.13 -3.30 -11.39
N LEU A 64 -10.46 -3.47 -12.52
CA LEU A 64 -9.00 -3.54 -12.61
C LEU A 64 -8.52 -2.31 -13.37
N VAL A 65 -7.65 -1.54 -12.75
CA VAL A 65 -7.13 -0.29 -13.30
C VAL A 65 -5.62 -0.38 -13.43
N PHE A 66 -5.13 -0.31 -14.66
CA PHE A 66 -3.73 -0.02 -14.94
C PHE A 66 -3.58 1.49 -15.07
N SER A 67 -2.80 2.10 -14.18
CA SER A 67 -2.63 3.55 -14.15
C SER A 67 -1.22 3.93 -13.73
N GLY A 68 -0.81 5.16 -14.03
CA GLY A 68 0.39 5.78 -13.46
C GLY A 68 0.06 6.69 -12.28
N GLY A 69 0.97 7.63 -12.00
CA GLY A 69 0.88 8.59 -10.92
C GLY A 69 -0.30 9.58 -10.98
N THR A 70 -0.01 10.85 -11.24
CA THR A 70 -0.93 11.95 -10.91
C THR A 70 -2.17 12.02 -11.79
N ALA A 71 -2.09 11.61 -13.06
CA ALA A 71 -3.19 11.72 -14.03
C ALA A 71 -4.47 10.98 -13.57
N PHE A 72 -4.32 9.85 -12.88
CA PHE A 72 -5.47 9.06 -12.43
C PHE A 72 -6.02 9.53 -11.06
N ASN A 73 -5.38 10.50 -10.39
CA ASN A 73 -5.79 10.92 -9.05
C ASN A 73 -7.20 11.50 -8.99
N GLY A 74 -7.62 12.28 -9.99
CA GLY A 74 -8.99 12.82 -10.04
C GLY A 74 -10.05 11.73 -10.25
N ILE A 75 -9.71 10.69 -11.02
CA ILE A 75 -10.63 9.60 -11.33
C ILE A 75 -10.87 8.70 -10.11
N VAL A 76 -9.86 8.52 -9.24
CA VAL A 76 -10.02 7.68 -8.04
C VAL A 76 -11.09 8.19 -7.08
N GLU A 77 -11.22 9.50 -6.91
CA GLU A 77 -12.26 10.06 -6.03
C GLU A 77 -13.67 9.81 -6.59
N GLU A 78 -13.82 9.85 -7.92
CA GLU A 78 -15.09 9.50 -8.56
C GLU A 78 -15.36 8.00 -8.54
N LEU A 79 -14.32 7.16 -8.70
CA LEU A 79 -14.46 5.71 -8.60
C LEU A 79 -14.90 5.27 -7.21
N LYS A 80 -14.40 5.90 -6.13
CA LYS A 80 -14.83 5.63 -4.76
C LYS A 80 -16.35 5.78 -4.57
N LYS A 81 -17.01 6.66 -5.33
CA LYS A 81 -18.47 6.84 -5.30
C LYS A 81 -19.22 5.71 -6.00
N LEU A 82 -18.58 5.03 -6.96
CA LEU A 82 -19.14 3.91 -7.71
C LEU A 82 -18.88 2.56 -7.04
N THR A 83 -17.63 2.31 -6.62
CA THR A 83 -17.21 1.08 -5.94
C THR A 83 -15.86 1.24 -5.24
N THR A 84 -15.66 0.52 -4.14
CA THR A 84 -14.36 0.33 -3.51
C THR A 84 -13.63 -0.93 -3.99
N ARG A 85 -14.29 -1.77 -4.81
CA ARG A 85 -13.75 -3.04 -5.33
C ARG A 85 -12.83 -2.82 -6.53
N VAL A 86 -11.76 -2.05 -6.32
CA VAL A 86 -10.82 -1.64 -7.37
C VAL A 86 -9.43 -2.18 -7.08
N ALA A 87 -8.86 -2.92 -8.03
CA ALA A 87 -7.46 -3.26 -8.05
C ALA A 87 -6.69 -2.24 -8.89
N HIS A 88 -5.83 -1.45 -8.24
CA HIS A 88 -4.95 -0.47 -8.86
C HIS A 88 -3.58 -1.09 -9.11
N VAL A 89 -3.25 -1.36 -10.36
CA VAL A 89 -1.93 -1.84 -10.80
C VAL A 89 -1.09 -0.64 -11.22
N LEU A 90 0.05 -0.44 -10.56
CA LEU A 90 0.87 0.76 -10.67
C LEU A 90 2.33 0.43 -11.05
N PRO A 91 2.98 1.28 -11.86
CA PRO A 91 4.40 1.13 -12.17
C PRO A 91 5.28 1.39 -10.95
N VAL A 92 6.48 0.83 -11.01
CA VAL A 92 7.53 0.93 -9.96
C VAL A 92 8.88 1.38 -10.54
N SER A 93 8.82 2.09 -11.67
CA SER A 93 9.98 2.60 -12.42
C SER A 93 10.13 4.12 -12.38
N ASP A 94 9.23 4.84 -11.70
CA ASP A 94 9.23 6.31 -11.63
C ASP A 94 10.47 6.86 -10.91
N ASP A 95 11.24 7.70 -11.59
CA ASP A 95 12.50 8.26 -11.12
C ASP A 95 12.42 9.77 -10.85
N GLY A 96 11.23 10.29 -10.52
CA GLY A 96 10.99 11.69 -10.18
C GLY A 96 11.07 12.03 -8.68
N GLY A 97 11.43 13.28 -8.39
CA GLY A 97 11.33 13.90 -7.05
C GLY A 97 12.02 13.13 -5.93
N SER A 98 11.38 13.03 -4.76
CA SER A 98 11.96 12.33 -3.60
C SER A 98 12.08 10.82 -3.78
N THR A 99 11.39 10.24 -4.76
CA THR A 99 11.58 8.82 -5.12
C THR A 99 12.95 8.61 -5.75
N ALA A 100 13.37 9.53 -6.64
CA ALA A 100 14.69 9.49 -7.29
C ALA A 100 15.82 9.46 -6.25
N GLU A 101 15.71 10.30 -5.23
CA GLU A 101 16.70 10.42 -4.17
C GLU A 101 16.78 9.15 -3.29
N ILE A 102 15.63 8.56 -2.96
CA ILE A 102 15.58 7.28 -2.25
C ILE A 102 16.24 6.18 -3.08
N VAL A 103 15.89 6.07 -4.35
CA VAL A 103 16.43 5.04 -5.25
C VAL A 103 17.94 5.24 -5.48
N ARG A 104 18.40 6.49 -5.55
CA ARG A 104 19.82 6.82 -5.67
C ARG A 104 20.62 6.32 -4.46
N VAL A 105 20.21 6.72 -3.25
CA VAL A 105 20.99 6.47 -2.03
C VAL A 105 20.77 5.06 -1.47
N LEU A 106 19.54 4.55 -1.51
CA LEU A 106 19.15 3.30 -0.85
C LEU A 106 18.85 2.15 -1.84
N GLY A 107 18.63 2.46 -3.11
CA GLY A 107 18.27 1.47 -4.13
C GLY A 107 16.82 1.00 -4.06
N GLY A 108 16.53 -0.02 -4.86
CA GLY A 108 15.23 -0.66 -4.97
C GLY A 108 14.22 0.04 -5.88
N PRO A 109 12.97 -0.44 -5.92
CA PRO A 109 11.95 0.06 -6.83
C PRO A 109 11.47 1.45 -6.42
N ALA A 110 10.91 2.17 -7.39
CA ALA A 110 10.21 3.42 -7.14
C ALA A 110 8.98 3.19 -6.27
N VAL A 111 8.82 4.01 -5.22
CA VAL A 111 7.69 3.91 -4.27
C VAL A 111 6.60 4.95 -4.51
N GLY A 112 6.87 5.94 -5.38
CA GLY A 112 6.11 7.18 -5.44
C GLY A 112 4.64 7.03 -5.83
N ASP A 113 4.37 6.34 -6.93
CA ASP A 113 3.02 6.16 -7.47
C ASP A 113 2.14 5.32 -6.54
N ILE A 114 2.71 4.23 -6.00
CA ILE A 114 2.04 3.37 -5.02
C ILE A 114 1.69 4.16 -3.76
N ARG A 115 2.66 4.86 -3.17
CA ARG A 115 2.44 5.75 -2.02
C ARG A 115 1.35 6.78 -2.30
N SER A 116 1.35 7.38 -3.49
CA SER A 116 0.33 8.37 -3.88
C SER A 116 -1.05 7.74 -3.95
N ARG A 117 -1.17 6.52 -4.49
CA ARG A 117 -2.45 5.83 -4.59
C ARG A 117 -2.98 5.39 -3.23
N CYS A 118 -2.14 4.81 -2.37
CA CYS A 118 -2.55 4.45 -1.01
C CYS A 118 -3.01 5.67 -0.23
N LEU A 119 -2.26 6.78 -0.31
CA LEU A 119 -2.64 8.02 0.37
C LEU A 119 -3.97 8.56 -0.15
N ARG A 120 -4.23 8.50 -1.46
CA ARG A 120 -5.50 8.94 -2.05
C ARG A 120 -6.67 8.04 -1.64
N LEU A 121 -6.40 6.75 -1.46
CA LEU A 121 -7.38 5.78 -1.01
C LEU A 121 -7.65 5.87 0.50
N SER A 122 -6.82 6.59 1.27
CA SER A 122 -6.90 6.63 2.72
C SER A 122 -8.29 7.02 3.23
N ASP A 123 -8.62 6.55 4.43
CA ASP A 123 -9.78 7.03 5.16
C ASP A 123 -9.66 8.55 5.42
N GLU A 124 -10.82 9.21 5.42
CA GLU A 124 -11.00 10.63 5.71
C GLU A 124 -12.17 10.86 6.68
N SER A 125 -12.74 9.78 7.24
CA SER A 125 -13.95 9.82 8.07
C SER A 125 -13.70 10.28 9.50
N THR A 126 -12.48 10.09 10.01
CA THR A 126 -12.10 10.44 11.38
C THR A 126 -11.03 11.52 11.45
N SER A 127 -10.98 12.26 12.56
CA SER A 127 -9.94 13.27 12.81
C SER A 127 -8.53 12.66 12.84
N GLU A 128 -8.39 11.43 13.35
CA GLU A 128 -7.13 10.69 13.33
C GLU A 128 -6.73 10.30 11.91
N ALA A 129 -7.65 9.76 11.11
CA ALA A 129 -7.37 9.41 9.71
C ALA A 129 -6.89 10.63 8.91
N LEU A 130 -7.54 11.79 9.10
CA LEU A 130 -7.10 13.05 8.51
C LEU A 130 -5.70 13.47 8.99
N ALA A 131 -5.39 13.29 10.27
CA ALA A 131 -4.07 13.61 10.83
C ALA A 131 -2.97 12.69 10.26
N VAL A 132 -3.23 11.38 10.15
CA VAL A 132 -2.31 10.39 9.55
C VAL A 132 -2.11 10.68 8.07
N ARG A 133 -3.20 10.96 7.33
CA ARG A 133 -3.13 11.36 5.93
C ARG A 133 -2.30 12.62 5.74
N ARG A 134 -2.50 13.65 6.58
CA ARG A 134 -1.69 14.88 6.55
C ARG A 134 -0.21 14.59 6.78
N LEU A 135 0.12 13.76 7.77
CA LEU A 135 1.51 13.37 8.05
C LEU A 135 2.16 12.64 6.87
N LEU A 136 1.51 11.60 6.34
CA LEU A 136 2.06 10.79 5.24
C LEU A 136 2.06 11.54 3.89
N GLY A 137 1.13 12.49 3.73
CA GLY A 137 1.06 13.39 2.57
C GLY A 137 2.02 14.57 2.64
N HIS A 138 2.66 14.80 3.78
CA HIS A 138 3.52 15.96 3.98
C HIS A 138 4.75 15.93 3.08
N ARG A 139 5.10 17.12 2.57
CA ARG A 139 6.33 17.38 1.82
C ARG A 139 7.18 18.38 2.57
N LEU A 140 8.44 18.04 2.75
CA LEU A 140 9.44 18.90 3.36
C LEU A 140 9.70 20.16 2.51
N PRO A 141 10.22 21.23 3.11
CA PRO A 141 10.65 22.44 2.42
C PRO A 141 11.59 22.18 1.24
N LEU A 142 11.65 23.13 0.31
CA LEU A 142 12.60 23.10 -0.80
C LEU A 142 14.03 23.38 -0.33
N ASP A 143 14.20 24.27 0.66
CA ASP A 143 15.51 24.55 1.24
C ASP A 143 16.06 23.32 1.96
N ALA A 144 17.30 22.96 1.65
CA ALA A 144 17.91 21.72 2.13
C ALA A 144 18.20 21.74 3.64
N LEU A 145 18.52 22.90 4.22
CA LEU A 145 18.81 23.01 5.64
C LEU A 145 17.52 22.96 6.46
N GLU A 146 16.49 23.69 6.02
CA GLU A 146 15.16 23.65 6.62
C GLU A 146 14.54 22.25 6.52
N ALA A 147 14.60 21.62 5.35
CA ALA A 147 14.08 20.27 5.15
C ALA A 147 14.75 19.25 6.07
N LYS A 148 16.08 19.35 6.23
CA LYS A 148 16.84 18.49 7.12
C LYS A 148 16.44 18.71 8.58
N ALA A 149 16.35 19.97 9.03
CA ALA A 149 15.95 20.30 10.39
C ALA A 149 14.53 19.80 10.70
N GLU A 150 13.58 20.03 9.80
CA GLU A 150 12.20 19.57 9.94
C GLU A 150 12.10 18.04 9.96
N TRP A 151 12.86 17.35 9.10
CA TRP A 151 12.95 15.89 9.11
C TRP A 151 13.39 15.35 10.49
N TYR A 152 14.43 15.91 11.10
CA TYR A 152 14.88 15.49 12.43
C TYR A 152 13.79 15.70 13.49
N ASN A 153 13.13 16.86 13.51
CA ASN A 153 12.01 17.13 14.42
C ASN A 153 10.87 16.10 14.26
N ILE A 154 10.59 15.67 13.02
CA ILE A 154 9.57 14.65 12.74
C ILE A 154 10.00 13.29 13.29
N VAL A 155 11.24 12.86 13.03
CA VAL A 155 11.77 11.56 13.50
C VAL A 155 11.84 11.52 15.03
N GLU A 156 12.25 12.61 15.67
CA GLU A 156 12.31 12.78 17.13
C GLU A 156 10.92 12.80 17.79
N GLY A 157 9.85 13.06 17.02
CA GLY A 157 8.48 13.00 17.48
C GLY A 157 7.94 14.33 18.03
N GLU A 158 8.72 15.40 17.89
CA GLU A 158 8.44 16.73 18.43
C GLU A 158 7.69 17.64 17.43
N HIS A 159 7.65 17.24 16.15
CA HIS A 159 6.98 18.03 15.11
C HIS A 159 5.45 18.08 15.26
N SER A 160 4.85 19.23 14.93
CA SER A 160 3.40 19.47 15.03
C SER A 160 2.54 18.56 14.14
N LEU A 161 3.12 17.92 13.12
CA LEU A 161 2.43 16.93 12.28
C LEU A 161 1.89 15.74 13.09
N TRP A 162 2.48 15.43 14.25
CA TRP A 162 2.03 14.37 15.13
C TRP A 162 0.77 14.72 15.93
N ILE A 163 0.31 15.98 15.91
CA ILE A 163 -0.93 16.40 16.56
C ILE A 163 -2.11 15.69 15.90
N GLY A 164 -2.94 15.02 16.71
CA GLY A 164 -4.11 14.26 16.25
C GLY A 164 -3.80 12.80 15.85
N VAL A 165 -2.52 12.41 15.81
CA VAL A 165 -2.12 11.01 15.59
C VAL A 165 -1.99 10.32 16.95
N SER A 166 -2.73 9.23 17.18
CA SER A 166 -2.67 8.50 18.45
C SER A 166 -1.30 7.87 18.68
N ARG A 167 -1.06 7.48 19.93
CA ARG A 167 0.19 6.86 20.35
C ARG A 167 0.53 5.57 19.55
N PRO A 168 -0.38 4.60 19.35
CA PRO A 168 -0.09 3.41 18.55
C PRO A 168 0.32 3.73 17.10
N TYR A 169 -0.39 4.64 16.45
CA TYR A 169 -0.03 5.09 15.09
C TYR A 169 1.32 5.79 15.06
N ARG A 170 1.56 6.70 16.02
CA ARG A 170 2.82 7.43 16.15
C ARG A 170 3.99 6.47 16.32
N GLU A 171 3.90 5.52 17.25
CA GLU A 171 4.97 4.53 17.50
C GLU A 171 5.22 3.66 16.25
N THR A 172 4.16 3.21 15.58
CA THR A 172 4.25 2.41 14.36
C THR A 172 4.93 3.17 13.23
N ILE A 173 4.45 4.37 12.88
CA ILE A 173 4.98 5.15 11.77
C ILE A 173 6.42 5.58 12.06
N ARG A 174 6.70 6.07 13.27
CA ARG A 174 8.04 6.53 13.65
C ARG A 174 9.08 5.43 13.62
N ALA A 175 8.74 4.19 13.96
CA ALA A 175 9.68 3.07 13.90
C ALA A 175 10.29 2.93 12.49
N PHE A 176 9.47 3.02 11.44
CA PHE A 176 9.95 2.92 10.05
C PHE A 176 10.63 4.20 9.55
N LEU A 177 10.22 5.39 10.01
CA LEU A 177 10.93 6.64 9.72
C LEU A 177 12.34 6.65 10.34
N ALA A 178 12.47 6.21 11.60
CA ALA A 178 13.74 6.07 12.28
C ALA A 178 14.63 4.98 11.63
N TYR A 179 14.02 3.87 11.21
CA TYR A 179 14.72 2.84 10.45
C TYR A 179 15.25 3.37 9.11
N PHE A 180 14.43 4.11 8.35
CA PHE A 180 14.84 4.78 7.12
C PHE A 180 16.03 5.72 7.35
N GLN A 181 15.97 6.57 8.39
CA GLN A 181 17.09 7.43 8.79
C GLN A 181 18.36 6.62 9.09
N ASN A 182 18.25 5.51 9.81
CA ASN A 182 19.39 4.65 10.09
C ASN A 182 20.00 4.06 8.81
N GLN A 183 19.18 3.65 7.84
CA GLN A 183 19.67 3.14 6.55
C GLN A 183 20.44 4.19 5.76
N ILE A 184 20.00 5.46 5.79
CA ILE A 184 20.74 6.57 5.19
C ILE A 184 22.10 6.74 5.88
N LEU A 185 22.13 6.79 7.21
CA LEU A 185 23.37 7.01 7.97
C LEU A 185 24.42 5.91 7.77
N ARG A 186 24.01 4.71 7.37
CA ARG A 186 24.91 3.59 7.07
C ARG A 186 25.56 3.70 5.68
N ARG A 187 25.12 4.63 4.82
CA ARG A 187 25.75 4.90 3.53
C ARG A 187 26.85 5.94 3.71
N SER A 188 28.10 5.57 3.45
CA SER A 188 29.27 6.43 3.65
C SER A 188 29.62 7.30 2.44
N SER A 189 29.15 6.93 1.25
CA SER A 189 29.59 7.54 -0.02
C SER A 189 28.67 8.64 -0.55
N GLU A 190 27.43 8.74 -0.05
CA GLU A 190 26.41 9.63 -0.62
C GLU A 190 25.64 10.34 0.49
N SER A 191 25.58 11.67 0.43
CA SER A 191 24.67 12.45 1.27
C SER A 191 23.23 12.32 0.75
N PHE A 192 22.28 12.26 1.67
CA PHE A 192 20.86 12.27 1.36
C PHE A 192 20.30 13.70 1.42
N CYS A 193 19.61 14.11 0.37
CA CYS A 193 18.95 15.40 0.24
C CYS A 193 17.47 15.29 0.63
N PHE A 194 17.07 15.99 1.68
CA PHE A 194 15.69 15.98 2.16
C PHE A 194 14.78 17.00 1.47
N SER A 195 15.31 17.86 0.60
CA SER A 195 14.55 18.90 -0.11
C SER A 195 13.35 18.32 -0.85
N ASN A 196 12.15 18.88 -0.61
CA ASN A 196 10.89 18.42 -1.18
C ASN A 196 10.62 16.91 -0.94
N GLY A 197 11.23 16.36 0.10
CA GLY A 197 11.08 14.98 0.57
C GLY A 197 9.63 14.68 0.96
N SER A 198 9.10 13.51 0.60
CA SER A 198 7.77 13.11 1.05
C SER A 198 7.89 12.18 2.26
N ILE A 199 7.23 12.54 3.36
CA ILE A 199 7.24 11.73 4.58
C ILE A 199 6.65 10.35 4.32
N GLY A 200 5.58 10.25 3.54
CA GLY A 200 5.02 8.98 3.09
C GLY A 200 6.02 8.15 2.28
N ASN A 201 6.84 8.75 1.41
CA ASN A 201 7.88 8.02 0.69
C ASN A 201 8.95 7.47 1.63
N PHE A 202 9.36 8.25 2.63
CA PHE A 202 10.36 7.82 3.62
C PHE A 202 9.84 6.70 4.51
N PHE A 203 8.59 6.80 4.98
CA PHE A 203 7.91 5.73 5.70
C PHE A 203 7.82 4.45 4.86
N PHE A 204 7.37 4.57 3.60
CA PHE A 204 7.26 3.44 2.68
C PHE A 204 8.62 2.78 2.46
N ALA A 205 9.65 3.57 2.12
CA ALA A 205 10.99 3.07 1.89
C ALA A 205 11.57 2.39 3.13
N GLY A 206 11.37 2.98 4.32
CA GLY A 206 11.74 2.38 5.60
C GLY A 206 11.10 1.00 5.79
N ALA A 207 9.79 0.89 5.58
CA ALA A 207 9.06 -0.36 5.65
C ALA A 207 9.56 -1.40 4.64
N ARG A 208 9.75 -1.01 3.37
CA ARG A 208 10.26 -1.90 2.32
C ARG A 208 11.62 -2.47 2.66
N ILE A 209 12.55 -1.63 3.12
CA ILE A 209 13.91 -2.07 3.47
C ILE A 209 13.89 -2.92 4.74
N PHE A 210 12.99 -2.64 5.69
CA PHE A 210 12.83 -3.46 6.88
C PHE A 210 12.33 -4.87 6.53
N PHE A 211 11.27 -4.97 5.73
CA PHE A 211 10.67 -6.24 5.35
C PHE A 211 11.42 -6.99 4.24
N GLN A 212 12.29 -6.30 3.49
CA GLN A 212 12.85 -6.82 2.24
C GLN A 212 11.76 -7.33 1.29
N SER A 213 10.63 -6.62 1.27
CA SER A 213 9.46 -6.98 0.46
C SER A 213 8.66 -5.73 0.11
N LEU A 214 8.48 -5.51 -1.19
CA LEU A 214 7.61 -4.46 -1.71
C LEU A 214 6.16 -4.70 -1.28
N ASP A 215 5.65 -5.92 -1.45
CA ASP A 215 4.26 -6.27 -1.13
C ASP A 215 3.94 -6.10 0.37
N ALA A 216 4.87 -6.48 1.26
CA ALA A 216 4.69 -6.28 2.70
C ALA A 216 4.65 -4.78 3.07
N ALA A 217 5.46 -3.96 2.41
CA ALA A 217 5.45 -2.51 2.62
C ALA A 217 4.14 -1.88 2.12
N ILE A 218 3.63 -2.33 0.96
CA ILE A 218 2.31 -1.92 0.45
C ILE A 218 1.22 -2.28 1.44
N PHE A 219 1.24 -3.51 1.95
CA PHE A 219 0.27 -3.98 2.93
C PHE A 219 0.30 -3.12 4.20
N LEU A 220 1.49 -2.87 4.76
CA LEU A 220 1.63 -1.99 5.92
C LEU A 220 1.10 -0.58 5.64
N PHE A 221 1.49 0.03 4.53
CA PHE A 221 1.03 1.38 4.17
C PHE A 221 -0.49 1.43 4.03
N SER A 222 -1.08 0.39 3.43
CA SER A 222 -2.52 0.23 3.24
C SER A 222 -3.26 0.15 4.58
N ARG A 223 -2.70 -0.56 5.57
CA ARG A 223 -3.26 -0.64 6.93
C ARG A 223 -3.12 0.68 7.69
N VAL A 224 -1.95 1.33 7.62
CA VAL A 224 -1.71 2.61 8.28
C VAL A 224 -2.54 3.75 7.67
N SER A 225 -2.83 3.69 6.38
CA SER A 225 -3.69 4.68 5.72
C SER A 225 -5.18 4.33 5.79
N ASP A 226 -5.53 3.19 6.38
CA ASP A 226 -6.89 2.64 6.42
C ASP A 226 -7.61 2.70 5.06
N ILE A 227 -6.97 2.16 4.02
CA ILE A 227 -7.62 2.08 2.69
C ILE A 227 -8.80 1.08 2.74
N PRO A 228 -9.85 1.27 1.90
CA PRO A 228 -10.98 0.35 1.86
C PRO A 228 -10.55 -1.10 1.67
N SER A 229 -11.17 -2.01 2.44
CA SER A 229 -10.73 -3.41 2.50
C SER A 229 -10.86 -4.16 1.18
N GLU A 230 -11.76 -3.72 0.29
CA GLU A 230 -11.95 -4.28 -1.04
C GLU A 230 -11.06 -3.64 -2.11
N SER A 231 -10.34 -2.56 -1.79
CA SER A 231 -9.38 -1.92 -2.69
C SER A 231 -8.02 -2.59 -2.57
N LEU A 232 -7.42 -2.88 -3.72
CA LEU A 232 -6.07 -3.44 -3.80
C LEU A 232 -5.15 -2.43 -4.48
N VAL A 233 -3.94 -2.25 -3.94
CA VAL A 233 -2.86 -1.52 -4.59
C VAL A 233 -1.77 -2.53 -4.89
N LEU A 234 -1.44 -2.70 -6.16
CA LEU A 234 -0.55 -3.76 -6.62
C LEU A 234 0.58 -3.16 -7.46
N PRO A 235 1.83 -3.58 -7.26
CA PRO A 235 2.90 -3.21 -8.16
C PRO A 235 2.77 -4.03 -9.46
N VAL A 236 3.11 -3.43 -10.60
CA VAL A 236 3.15 -4.17 -11.87
C VAL A 236 4.21 -5.29 -11.85
N ILE A 237 5.31 -5.08 -11.11
CA ILE A 237 6.38 -6.04 -10.88
C ILE A 237 6.71 -6.03 -9.38
N SER A 238 6.59 -7.19 -8.73
CA SER A 238 7.07 -7.36 -7.35
C SER A 238 8.57 -7.65 -7.38
N THR A 239 9.37 -6.65 -7.00
CA THR A 239 10.82 -6.76 -6.91
C THR A 239 11.36 -5.87 -5.79
N ASN A 240 12.53 -6.22 -5.26
CA ASN A 240 13.31 -5.33 -4.39
C ASN A 240 14.42 -4.59 -5.15
N ASP A 241 14.57 -4.87 -6.44
CA ASP A 241 15.59 -4.27 -7.30
C ASP A 241 15.12 -2.97 -7.93
N ARG A 242 16.09 -2.15 -8.34
CA ARG A 242 15.80 -0.93 -9.10
C ARG A 242 15.33 -1.32 -10.50
N LEU A 243 14.17 -0.78 -10.88
CA LEU A 243 13.68 -0.79 -12.25
C LEU A 243 13.88 0.59 -12.86
N THR A 244 14.19 0.63 -14.15
CA THR A 244 14.41 1.88 -14.88
C THR A 244 13.77 1.74 -16.23
N LEU A 245 12.82 2.63 -16.54
CA LEU A 245 12.17 2.69 -17.83
C LEU A 245 13.20 3.14 -18.88
N GLY A 246 13.21 2.50 -20.05
CA GLY A 246 14.01 2.94 -21.18
C GLY A 246 13.15 3.17 -22.42
N CYS A 247 13.72 3.81 -23.43
CA CYS A 247 13.17 3.77 -24.77
C CYS A 247 14.28 3.73 -25.81
N GLU A 248 13.96 3.15 -26.96
CA GLU A 248 14.75 3.23 -28.18
C GLU A 248 14.07 4.27 -29.10
N LEU A 249 14.83 5.23 -29.60
CA LEU A 249 14.40 6.20 -30.60
C LEU A 249 14.49 5.60 -32.02
N TRP A 250 13.85 6.24 -33.00
CA TRP A 250 13.88 5.78 -34.40
C TRP A 250 15.29 5.71 -35.03
N ASP A 251 16.23 6.52 -34.54
CA ASP A 251 17.63 6.49 -34.97
C ASP A 251 18.48 5.42 -34.26
N GLY A 252 17.87 4.61 -33.39
CA GLY A 252 18.52 3.58 -32.59
C GLY A 252 19.12 4.07 -31.27
N THR A 253 19.03 5.37 -30.96
CA THR A 253 19.51 5.92 -29.68
C THR A 253 18.68 5.37 -28.52
N ILE A 254 19.34 4.98 -27.42
CA ILE A 254 18.67 4.49 -26.22
C ILE A 254 18.68 5.59 -25.14
N ILE A 255 17.49 5.95 -24.65
CA ILE A 255 17.30 6.82 -23.49
C ILE A 255 16.93 5.95 -22.30
N ARG A 256 17.52 6.22 -21.14
CA ARG A 256 17.24 5.51 -19.88
C ARG A 256 16.79 6.50 -18.82
N GLY A 257 15.73 6.14 -18.10
CA GLY A 257 15.10 6.97 -17.08
C GLY A 257 13.80 7.58 -17.61
N GLN A 258 12.73 7.49 -16.82
CA GLN A 258 11.42 8.01 -17.20
C GLN A 258 11.47 9.55 -17.31
N ASN A 259 12.20 10.21 -16.40
CA ASN A 259 12.40 11.65 -16.45
C ASN A 259 13.17 12.09 -17.71
N GLU A 260 14.21 11.36 -18.12
CA GLU A 260 14.97 11.69 -19.34
C GLU A 260 14.16 11.48 -20.62
N ILE A 261 13.24 10.50 -20.63
CA ILE A 261 12.32 10.27 -21.76
C ILE A 261 11.31 11.42 -21.88
N SER A 262 10.78 11.91 -20.76
CA SER A 262 9.73 12.94 -20.73
C SER A 262 10.27 14.37 -20.79
N HIS A 263 11.48 14.61 -20.31
CA HIS A 263 12.13 15.92 -20.23
C HIS A 263 13.59 15.83 -20.69
N PRO A 264 13.85 15.53 -21.97
CA PRO A 264 15.21 15.32 -22.47
C PRO A 264 16.04 16.61 -22.35
N THR A 265 17.14 16.55 -21.62
CA THR A 265 18.09 17.68 -21.47
C THR A 265 18.93 17.91 -22.75
N GLY A 266 19.00 16.93 -23.65
CA GLY A 266 19.85 16.92 -24.84
C GLY A 266 19.19 17.34 -26.16
N GLY A 267 17.94 17.82 -26.18
CA GLY A 267 17.31 18.44 -27.35
C GLY A 267 16.97 17.55 -28.56
N SER A 268 17.23 16.24 -28.52
CA SER A 268 16.78 15.32 -29.57
C SER A 268 15.29 15.01 -29.38
N LEU A 269 14.43 15.66 -30.17
CA LEU A 269 12.98 15.42 -30.25
C LEU A 269 12.65 14.30 -31.26
N GLN A 270 13.41 13.20 -31.22
CA GLN A 270 13.16 12.04 -32.08
C GLN A 270 11.93 11.25 -31.58
N PRO A 271 11.10 10.70 -32.48
CA PRO A 271 10.02 9.79 -32.10
C PRO A 271 10.55 8.53 -31.41
N ILE A 272 9.81 8.06 -30.40
CA ILE A 272 10.08 6.78 -29.75
C ILE A 272 9.72 5.63 -30.70
N ASN A 273 10.65 4.70 -30.91
CA ASN A 273 10.44 3.46 -31.65
C ASN A 273 9.75 2.43 -30.75
N LYS A 274 10.32 2.16 -29.57
CA LYS A 274 9.75 1.26 -28.56
C LYS A 274 10.21 1.61 -27.15
N VAL A 275 9.43 1.20 -26.17
CA VAL A 275 9.76 1.28 -24.73
C VAL A 275 10.50 0.01 -24.32
N LEU A 276 11.49 0.14 -23.44
CA LEU A 276 12.37 -0.91 -22.92
C LEU A 276 12.20 -1.09 -21.41
#